data_AF-A0AAV5QWZ9-F1
#
_entry.id   AF-A0AAV5QWZ9-F1
#
_cell.length_a   1.000
_cell.length_b   1.000
_cell.length_c   1.000
_cell.angle_alpha   90.00
_cell.angle_beta   90.00
_cell.angle_gamma   90.00
#
_symmetry.space_group_name_H-M   'P 1'
#
loop_
_entity.id
_entity.type
_entity.pdbx_description
1 polymer ?
#
loop_
_entity_poly.entity_id
_entity_poly.type
_entity_poly.pdbx_seq_one_letter_code
_entity_poly.pdbx_strand_id
1 'polypeptide(L)'
;MSTIFRRSLTSLIPPKIASPANLGSNPAAKRMQNIVAFYSKLPRGNATVETPRTPFAIYRETYRNKGSPVLHFALGFLFLGYGLEYYFHLSHEKEHH
;
A
#
# COMPACT_ATOMS: atom_id res chain seq x y z
N MET A 1 -29.83 33.15 -7.02
CA MET A 1 -28.41 33.43 -7.33
C MET A 1 -27.55 32.79 -6.26
N SER A 2 -27.00 31.59 -6.49
CA SER A 2 -26.08 30.93 -5.53
C SER A 2 -24.63 31.21 -5.93
N THR A 3 -23.89 31.88 -5.06
CA THR A 3 -22.47 32.13 -5.23
C THR A 3 -21.69 30.92 -4.70
N ILE A 4 -21.16 30.10 -5.60
CA ILE A 4 -20.31 28.96 -5.23
C ILE A 4 -18.92 29.49 -4.82
N PHE A 5 -18.67 29.58 -3.51
CA PHE A 5 -17.45 30.11 -2.90
C PHE A 5 -16.16 29.29 -3.16
N ARG A 6 -16.23 28.19 -3.92
CA ARG A 6 -15.11 27.24 -4.10
C ARG A 6 -13.96 27.77 -4.97
N ARG A 7 -14.13 28.89 -5.67
CA ARG A 7 -13.11 29.48 -6.57
C ARG A 7 -12.27 30.60 -5.95
N SER A 8 -12.64 31.18 -4.80
CA SER A 8 -11.93 32.36 -4.27
C SER A 8 -10.57 32.01 -3.66
N LEU A 9 -10.35 30.77 -3.24
CA LEU A 9 -9.08 30.30 -2.67
C LEU A 9 -8.12 29.69 -3.70
N THR A 10 -8.59 29.46 -4.94
CA THR A 10 -7.77 28.86 -6.01
C THR A 10 -6.69 29.82 -6.53
N SER A 11 -6.81 31.13 -6.30
CA SER A 11 -5.79 32.12 -6.68
C SER A 11 -4.81 32.48 -5.56
N LEU A 12 -5.07 32.06 -4.30
CA LEU A 12 -4.19 32.38 -3.17
C LEU A 12 -2.98 31.44 -3.10
N ILE A 13 -3.12 30.22 -3.62
CA ILE A 13 -2.04 29.24 -3.70
C ILE A 13 -1.56 29.22 -5.15
N PRO A 14 -0.35 29.71 -5.45
CA PRO A 14 0.16 29.67 -6.81
C PRO A 14 0.20 28.21 -7.30
N PRO A 15 -0.18 27.93 -8.56
CA PRO A 15 -0.10 26.59 -9.11
C PRO A 15 1.33 26.08 -9.03
N LYS A 16 1.54 24.77 -8.87
CA LYS A 16 2.87 24.17 -8.77
C LYS A 16 3.64 24.33 -10.09
N ILE A 17 4.31 25.47 -10.28
CA ILE A 17 5.03 25.86 -11.50
C ILE A 17 6.15 24.87 -11.85
N ALA A 18 6.79 24.27 -10.85
CA ALA A 18 7.85 23.28 -11.01
C ALA A 18 7.34 21.83 -10.96
N SER A 19 6.10 21.56 -11.39
CA SER A 19 5.64 20.19 -11.55
C SER A 19 6.16 19.61 -12.89
N PRO A 20 6.45 18.30 -12.98
CA PRO A 20 6.85 17.67 -14.24
C PRO A 20 5.84 17.90 -15.38
N ALA A 21 4.56 18.02 -15.03
CA ALA A 21 3.48 18.34 -15.97
C ALA A 21 3.60 19.75 -16.55
N ASN A 22 3.98 20.74 -15.73
CA ASN A 22 4.10 22.13 -16.17
C ASN A 22 5.45 22.42 -16.86
N LEU A 23 6.54 21.80 -16.38
CA LEU A 23 7.88 21.89 -17.00
C LEU A 23 7.94 21.17 -18.35
N GLY A 24 7.17 20.10 -18.53
CA GLY A 24 7.07 19.33 -19.78
C GLY A 24 6.06 19.85 -20.81
N SER A 25 5.39 20.99 -20.54
CA SER A 25 4.34 21.54 -21.40
C SER A 25 4.83 21.99 -22.78
N ASN A 26 6.13 22.30 -22.92
CA ASN A 26 6.75 22.60 -24.21
C ASN A 26 6.71 21.35 -25.12
N PRO A 27 6.21 21.45 -26.37
CA PRO A 27 6.20 20.34 -27.32
C PRO A 27 7.56 19.65 -27.50
N ALA A 28 8.67 20.40 -27.44
CA ALA A 28 10.02 19.83 -27.49
C ALA A 28 10.35 18.98 -26.26
N ALA A 29 9.97 19.43 -25.07
CA ALA A 29 10.14 18.68 -23.82
C ALA A 29 9.31 17.39 -23.83
N LYS A 30 8.07 17.44 -24.35
CA LYS A 30 7.21 16.25 -24.50
C LYS A 30 7.82 15.23 -25.47
N ARG A 31 8.44 15.67 -26.58
CA ARG A 31 9.19 14.79 -27.49
C ARG A 31 10.38 14.14 -26.78
N MET A 32 11.15 14.91 -26.01
CA MET A 32 12.28 14.38 -25.24
C MET A 32 11.83 13.34 -24.20
N GLN A 33 10.74 13.59 -23.46
CA GLN A 33 10.16 12.63 -22.52
C GLN A 33 9.73 11.33 -23.21
N ASN A 34 9.12 11.42 -24.39
CA ASN A 34 8.72 10.24 -25.16
C ASN A 34 9.92 9.41 -25.63
N ILE A 35 11.02 10.07 -26.05
CA ILE A 35 12.25 9.37 -26.45
C ILE A 35 12.88 8.66 -25.26
N VAL A 36 12.99 9.34 -24.11
CA VAL A 36 13.50 8.72 -22.87
C VAL A 36 12.60 7.55 -22.43
N ALA A 37 11.28 7.73 -22.52
CA ALA A 37 10.31 6.68 -22.19
C ALA A 37 10.37 5.49 -23.15
N PHE A 38 10.66 5.73 -24.43
CA PHE A 38 10.89 4.68 -25.42
C PHE A 38 12.11 3.86 -25.03
N TYR A 39 13.26 4.52 -24.83
CA TYR A 39 14.52 3.84 -24.46
C TYR A 39 14.50 3.19 -23.09
N SER A 40 13.73 3.72 -22.13
CA SER A 40 13.57 3.11 -20.81
C SER A 40 12.71 1.85 -20.84
N LYS A 41 11.76 1.77 -21.78
CA LYS A 41 10.84 0.64 -21.99
C LYS A 41 11.32 -0.38 -23.01
N LEU A 42 12.51 -0.21 -23.60
CA LEU A 42 13.11 -1.28 -24.40
C LEU A 42 13.07 -2.57 -23.58
N PRO A 43 12.70 -3.72 -24.17
CA PRO A 43 12.66 -4.99 -23.45
C PRO A 43 14.05 -5.31 -22.91
N ARG A 44 14.31 -4.86 -21.68
CA ARG A 44 15.37 -5.41 -20.86
C ARG A 44 14.87 -6.81 -20.52
N GLY A 45 15.74 -7.81 -20.56
CA GLY A 45 15.36 -9.17 -20.16
C GLY A 45 14.62 -9.15 -18.83
N ASN A 46 13.76 -10.14 -18.58
CA ASN A 46 12.90 -10.16 -17.40
C ASN A 46 13.69 -9.74 -16.15
N ALA A 47 13.23 -8.67 -15.50
CA ALA A 47 13.78 -8.30 -14.19
C ALA A 47 13.70 -9.55 -13.31
N THR A 48 14.78 -9.87 -12.61
CA THR A 48 14.80 -11.01 -11.70
C THR A 48 13.67 -10.81 -10.70
N VAL A 49 12.63 -11.63 -10.81
CA VAL A 49 11.57 -11.67 -9.81
C VAL A 49 12.27 -12.16 -8.54
N GLU A 50 12.46 -11.27 -7.58
CA GLU A 50 13.12 -11.64 -6.33
C GLU A 50 12.26 -12.70 -5.65
N THR A 51 12.71 -13.95 -5.71
CA THR A 51 12.05 -15.04 -5.00
C THR A 51 12.03 -14.69 -3.52
N PRO A 52 10.86 -14.67 -2.86
CA PRO A 52 10.78 -14.29 -1.46
C PRO A 52 11.60 -15.30 -0.62
N ARG A 53 12.62 -14.80 0.09
CA ARG A 53 13.51 -15.64 0.91
C ARG A 53 13.10 -15.72 2.38
N THR A 54 12.37 -14.71 2.87
CA THR A 54 11.95 -14.67 4.26
C THR A 54 10.55 -15.28 4.41
N PRO A 55 10.24 -15.95 5.54
CA PRO A 55 8.92 -16.55 5.77
C PRO A 55 7.80 -15.50 5.68
N PHE A 56 8.06 -14.27 6.14
CA PHE A 56 7.13 -13.16 5.98
C PHE A 56 6.92 -12.76 4.52
N ALA A 57 7.98 -12.70 3.70
CA ALA A 57 7.85 -12.40 2.28
C ALA A 57 7.09 -13.49 1.52
N ILE A 58 7.31 -14.77 1.86
CA ILE A 58 6.59 -15.90 1.28
C ILE A 58 5.10 -15.80 1.62
N TYR A 59 4.77 -15.56 2.89
CA TYR A 59 3.39 -15.38 3.33
C TYR A 59 2.74 -14.17 2.64
N ARG A 60 3.43 -13.02 2.59
CA ARG A 60 2.96 -11.81 1.92
C ARG A 60 2.63 -12.07 0.45
N GLU A 61 3.54 -12.66 -0.32
CA GLU A 61 3.29 -12.93 -1.74
C GLU A 61 2.16 -13.95 -1.95
N THR A 62 2.05 -14.96 -1.08
CA THR A 62 1.00 -16.00 -1.16
C THR A 62 -0.42 -15.44 -0.92
N TYR A 63 -0.52 -14.43 -0.05
CA TYR A 63 -1.81 -13.92 0.43
C TYR A 63 -2.08 -12.45 0.10
N ARG A 64 -1.22 -11.75 -0.64
CA ARG A 64 -1.34 -10.31 -0.98
C ARG A 64 -2.70 -9.92 -1.57
N ASN A 65 -3.25 -10.77 -2.43
CA ASN A 65 -4.50 -10.50 -3.15
C ASN A 65 -5.68 -11.34 -2.63
N LYS A 66 -5.55 -11.92 -1.43
CA LYS A 66 -6.56 -12.79 -0.81
C LYS A 66 -7.11 -12.12 0.46
N GLY A 67 -8.36 -12.39 0.79
CA GLY A 67 -8.97 -11.98 2.06
C GLY A 67 -8.59 -12.86 3.27
N SER A 68 -7.86 -13.96 3.05
CA SER A 68 -7.49 -14.90 4.10
C SER A 68 -6.60 -14.33 5.21
N PRO A 69 -5.72 -13.30 5.02
CA PRO A 69 -5.00 -12.69 6.13
C PRO A 69 -5.91 -12.22 7.26
N VAL A 70 -7.09 -11.69 6.93
CA VAL A 70 -8.09 -11.27 7.93
C VAL A 70 -8.54 -12.46 8.77
N LEU A 71 -8.82 -13.60 8.14
CA LEU A 71 -9.19 -14.83 8.84
C LEU A 71 -8.04 -15.39 9.68
N HIS A 72 -6.80 -15.37 9.16
CA HIS A 72 -5.62 -15.81 9.91
C HIS A 72 -5.42 -14.97 11.18
N PHE A 73 -5.59 -13.65 11.10
CA PHE A 73 -5.53 -12.78 12.27
C PHE A 73 -6.69 -13.04 13.24
N ALA A 74 -7.92 -13.16 12.75
CA ALA A 74 -9.08 -13.44 13.59
C ALA A 74 -8.91 -14.76 14.36
N LEU A 75 -8.48 -15.82 13.69
CA LEU A 75 -8.18 -17.10 14.31
C LEU A 75 -7.02 -16.99 15.31
N GLY A 76 -5.94 -16.28 14.95
CA GLY A 76 -4.81 -16.05 15.84
C GLY A 76 -5.22 -15.37 17.15
N PHE A 77 -6.05 -14.33 17.07
CA PHE A 77 -6.58 -13.64 18.26
C PHE A 77 -7.56 -14.49 19.05
N LEU A 78 -8.40 -15.30 18.39
CA LEU A 78 -9.32 -16.21 19.06
C LEU A 78 -8.56 -17.22 19.91
N PHE A 79 -7.56 -17.90 19.34
CA PHE A 79 -6.76 -18.88 20.08
C PHE A 79 -5.92 -18.24 21.18
N LEU A 80 -5.33 -17.07 20.90
CA LEU A 80 -4.57 -16.35 21.90
C LEU A 80 -5.47 -15.90 23.07
N GLY A 81 -6.63 -15.31 22.78
CA GLY A 81 -7.59 -14.89 23.79
C GLY A 81 -8.10 -16.07 24.62
N TYR A 82 -8.47 -17.18 23.97
CA TYR A 82 -8.89 -18.40 24.68
C TYR A 82 -7.77 -18.99 25.54
N GLY A 83 -6.53 -19.01 25.05
CA GLY A 83 -5.38 -19.49 25.80
C GLY A 83 -5.09 -18.65 27.05
N LEU A 84 -5.19 -17.32 26.93
CA LEU A 84 -5.05 -16.41 28.06
C LEU A 84 -6.18 -16.60 29.07
N GLU A 85 -7.42 -16.69 28.63
CA GLU A 85 -8.58 -16.93 29.50
C GLU A 85 -8.47 -18.26 30.24
N TYR A 86 -8.04 -19.32 29.53
CA TYR A 86 -7.78 -20.61 30.15
C TYR A 86 -6.66 -20.53 31.20
N TYR A 87 -5.58 -19.81 30.91
CA TYR A 87 -4.43 -19.71 31.82
C TYR A 87 -4.72 -18.85 33.06
N PHE A 88 -5.50 -17.77 32.93
CA PHE A 88 -5.75 -16.85 34.05
C PHE A 88 -7.00 -17.22 34.85
N HIS A 89 -8.08 -17.68 34.22
CA HIS A 89 -9.34 -17.96 34.89
C HIS A 89 -9.57 -19.47 35.08
N LEU A 90 -9.68 -20.25 33.99
CA LEU A 90 -10.17 -21.64 34.08
C LEU A 90 -9.16 -22.63 34.69
N SER A 91 -7.86 -22.35 34.63
CA SER A 91 -6.81 -23.22 35.18
C SER A 91 -6.83 -23.25 36.71
N HIS A 92 -7.07 -22.12 37.36
CA HIS A 92 -7.07 -21.96 38.81
C HIS A 92 -8.44 -22.31 39.43
N GLU A 93 -9.50 -22.37 38.63
CA GLU A 93 -10.83 -22.81 39.07
C GLU A 93 -10.80 -24.27 39.58
N LYS A 94 -9.88 -25.11 39.09
CA LYS A 94 -9.71 -26.50 39.55
C LYS A 94 -8.84 -26.65 40.80
N GLU A 95 -8.00 -25.68 41.14
CA GLU A 95 -7.15 -25.73 42.35
C GLU A 95 -7.89 -25.28 43.61
N HIS A 96 -9.01 -24.55 43.46
CA HIS A 96 -9.82 -24.04 44.57
C HIS A 96 -11.07 -24.88 44.89
N HIS A 97 -11.27 -26.03 44.22
CA HIS A 97 -12.36 -26.99 44.47
C HIS A 97 -11.86 -28.32 45.02
#